data_AF-A0A0Q7DYJ1-F1
#
_entry.id   AF-A0A0Q7DYJ1-F1
#
_cell.length_a   1.000
_cell.length_b   1.000
_cell.length_c   1.000
_cell.angle_alpha   90.00
_cell.angle_beta   90.00
_cell.angle_gamma   90.00
#
_symmetry.space_group_name_H-M   'P 1'
#
loop_
_entity.id
_entity.type
_entity.pdbx_description
1 polymer ?
#
loop_
_entity_poly.entity_id
_entity_poly.type
_entity_poly.pdbx_seq_one_letter_code
_entity_poly.pdbx_strand_id
1 'polypeptide(L)'
;MTDAAAYLFRPANPLEERLVAASRGDPAAQAAFAQTLPDETLYVGTLDKVPEGTLQASTPMRVLSIELKDGRRATAVFTAPERMLAAFGEGVGCLALPGRKLFEMIRADPAVLNPGQPYGVMWEPASLEALAGLPARRLVEPTAAPQPAPGGQQEPQVLLGAPAEVPTELMARLKALLDPLPQVRAAWLALAYWPGATNTVWHLDVRCDGDAEPIRRALGSSPLPTDRKLELILNAPGGEDGVGLPVVAVRAAGKGKKGLMGRLFGG
;
A
#
# COMPACT_ATOMS: atom_id res chain seq x y z
N MET A 1 36.51 -4.42 30.70
CA MET A 1 35.17 -4.70 31.27
C MET A 1 34.35 -3.43 31.16
N THR A 2 33.49 -3.34 30.14
CA THR A 2 32.29 -2.50 30.19
C THR A 2 31.23 -3.11 29.28
N ASP A 3 30.24 -3.69 29.94
CA ASP A 3 28.87 -3.98 29.56
C ASP A 3 28.55 -4.80 28.30
N ALA A 4 28.73 -6.12 28.43
CA ALA A 4 28.13 -7.14 27.57
C ALA A 4 26.68 -7.50 28.01
N ALA A 5 25.97 -6.59 28.70
CA ALA A 5 24.51 -6.67 28.84
C ALA A 5 23.85 -5.91 27.68
N ALA A 6 24.10 -6.36 26.45
CA ALA A 6 23.22 -6.03 25.34
C ALA A 6 21.80 -6.45 25.76
N TYR A 7 20.92 -5.47 25.95
CA TYR A 7 19.51 -5.60 26.31
C TYR A 7 18.88 -6.79 25.58
N LEU A 8 18.74 -7.92 26.27
CA LEU A 8 18.01 -9.07 25.74
C LEU A 8 16.56 -8.65 25.60
N PHE A 9 16.12 -8.39 24.38
CA PHE A 9 14.70 -8.30 24.08
C PHE A 9 14.05 -9.62 24.48
N ARG A 10 13.23 -9.56 25.53
CA ARG A 10 12.38 -10.68 25.97
C ARG A 10 10.99 -10.46 25.40
N PRO A 11 10.47 -11.34 24.53
CA PRO A 11 9.10 -11.29 24.07
C PRO A 11 8.13 -11.23 25.26
N ALA A 12 7.23 -10.26 25.26
CA ALA A 12 6.20 -10.09 26.28
C ALA A 12 4.87 -10.75 25.90
N ASN A 13 4.69 -11.09 24.62
CA ASN A 13 3.46 -11.69 24.09
C ASN A 13 3.75 -12.56 22.85
N PRO A 14 2.77 -13.39 22.41
CA PRO A 14 2.94 -14.28 21.26
C PRO A 14 3.26 -13.53 19.94
N LEU A 15 2.80 -12.29 19.78
CA LEU A 15 3.13 -11.47 18.62
C LEU A 15 4.63 -11.12 18.58
N GLU A 16 5.22 -10.79 19.73
CA GLU A 16 6.67 -10.55 19.85
C GLU A 16 7.50 -11.82 19.66
N GLU A 17 7.00 -12.99 20.07
CA GLU A 17 7.66 -14.26 19.77
C GLU A 17 7.72 -14.50 18.26
N ARG A 18 6.62 -14.24 17.56
CA ARG A 18 6.53 -14.31 16.09
C ARG A 18 7.42 -13.27 15.42
N LEU A 19 7.52 -12.06 15.97
CA LEU A 19 8.44 -11.02 15.48
C LEU A 19 9.90 -11.48 15.57
N VAL A 20 10.29 -12.10 16.69
CA VAL A 20 11.64 -12.66 16.87
C VAL A 20 11.90 -13.86 15.96
N ALA A 21 10.89 -14.67 15.66
CA ALA A 21 11.02 -15.75 14.68
C ALA A 21 11.18 -15.18 13.25
N ALA A 22 10.36 -14.20 12.87
CA ALA A 22 10.38 -13.56 11.56
C ALA A 22 11.69 -12.81 11.26
N SER A 23 12.33 -12.23 12.28
CA SER A 23 13.60 -11.51 12.13
C SER A 23 14.79 -12.40 11.77
N ARG A 24 14.65 -13.73 11.86
CA ARG A 24 15.68 -14.71 11.47
C ARG A 24 15.77 -14.95 9.97
N GLY A 25 14.88 -14.34 9.18
CA GLY A 25 14.91 -14.39 7.72
C GLY A 25 14.18 -15.59 7.09
N ASP A 26 13.44 -16.39 7.87
CA ASP A 26 12.60 -17.45 7.34
C ASP A 26 11.33 -16.86 6.67
N PRO A 27 11.11 -17.06 5.35
CA PRO A 27 9.94 -16.53 4.65
C PRO A 27 8.61 -17.01 5.24
N ALA A 28 8.55 -18.25 5.75
CA ALA A 28 7.33 -18.78 6.35
C ALA A 28 7.01 -18.08 7.67
N ALA A 29 8.01 -17.88 8.54
CA ALA A 29 7.86 -17.09 9.77
C ALA A 29 7.48 -15.63 9.49
N GLN A 30 8.07 -15.00 8.47
CA GLN A 30 7.72 -13.63 8.05
C GLN A 30 6.27 -13.54 7.57
N ALA A 31 5.83 -14.49 6.74
CA ALA A 31 4.45 -14.55 6.27
C ALA A 31 3.47 -14.80 7.43
N ALA A 32 3.81 -15.70 8.36
CA ALA A 32 2.99 -16.00 9.52
C ALA A 32 2.85 -14.78 10.45
N PHE A 33 3.92 -14.02 10.68
CA PHE A 33 3.87 -12.78 11.45
C PHE A 33 2.99 -11.72 10.76
N ALA A 34 3.17 -11.51 9.46
CA ALA A 34 2.39 -10.55 8.69
C ALA A 34 0.89 -10.89 8.67
N GLN A 35 0.54 -12.18 8.62
CA GLN A 35 -0.86 -12.65 8.63
C GLN A 35 -1.55 -12.44 9.97
N THR A 36 -0.83 -12.45 11.09
CA THR A 36 -1.42 -12.23 12.42
C THR A 36 -1.63 -10.76 12.75
N LEU A 37 -0.77 -9.86 12.25
CA LEU A 37 -0.80 -8.43 12.58
C LEU A 37 -2.18 -7.74 12.46
N PRO A 38 -3.00 -8.00 11.41
CA PRO A 38 -4.28 -7.31 11.26
C PRO A 38 -5.28 -7.61 12.39
N ASP A 39 -5.16 -8.77 13.04
CA ASP A 39 -6.12 -9.23 14.06
C ASP A 39 -5.58 -9.00 15.49
N GLU A 40 -4.30 -8.72 15.63
CA GLU A 40 -3.67 -8.42 16.91
C GLU A 40 -3.99 -7.00 17.41
N THR A 41 -3.97 -6.82 18.73
CA THR A 41 -4.09 -5.48 19.33
C THR A 41 -2.74 -4.78 19.29
N LEU A 42 -2.70 -3.63 18.62
CA LEU A 42 -1.53 -2.78 18.49
C LEU A 42 -1.76 -1.43 19.18
N TYR A 43 -0.66 -0.79 19.58
CA TYR A 43 -0.68 0.43 20.38
C TYR A 43 0.00 1.58 19.65
N VAL A 44 -0.54 2.79 19.80
CA VAL A 44 0.11 4.04 19.38
C VAL A 44 -0.01 5.10 20.46
N GLY A 45 1.02 5.93 20.58
CA GLY A 45 0.97 7.09 21.47
C GLY A 45 0.11 8.19 20.88
N THR A 46 -0.60 8.95 21.72
CA THR A 46 -1.39 10.11 21.31
C THR A 46 -0.98 11.35 22.08
N LEU A 47 -1.02 12.51 21.42
CA LEU A 47 -0.77 13.81 22.06
C LEU A 47 -1.96 14.26 22.93
N ASP A 48 -3.15 13.80 22.60
CA ASP A 48 -4.39 14.13 23.29
C ASP A 48 -4.73 12.97 24.26
N LYS A 49 -5.24 13.28 25.46
CA LYS A 49 -5.76 12.24 26.37
C LYS A 49 -6.95 11.56 25.68
N VAL A 50 -6.86 10.25 25.48
CA VAL A 50 -7.96 9.47 24.90
C VAL A 50 -9.13 9.49 25.90
N PRO A 51 -10.33 9.99 25.53
CA PRO A 51 -11.49 9.92 26.41
C PRO A 51 -11.82 8.46 26.72
N GLU A 52 -12.19 8.14 27.97
CA GLU A 52 -12.77 6.82 28.30
C GLU A 52 -14.09 6.66 27.53
N GLY A 53 -14.08 5.85 26.46
CA GLY A 53 -15.25 5.61 25.62
C GLY A 53 -14.92 5.16 24.20
N THR A 54 -15.95 4.82 23.42
CA THR A 54 -15.79 4.45 22.00
C THR A 54 -15.43 5.68 21.18
N LEU A 55 -14.27 5.66 20.52
CA LEU A 55 -13.86 6.70 19.58
C LEU A 55 -14.91 6.87 18.48
N GLN A 56 -15.48 8.08 18.38
CA GLN A 56 -16.33 8.45 17.26
C GLN A 56 -15.45 8.68 16.01
N ALA A 57 -15.92 8.21 14.86
CA ALA A 57 -15.19 8.18 13.59
C ALA A 57 -14.76 9.56 13.03
N SER A 58 -15.13 10.66 13.68
CA SER A 58 -14.87 12.03 13.21
C SER A 58 -13.90 12.84 14.08
N THR A 59 -13.31 12.27 15.12
CA THR A 59 -12.31 12.99 15.93
C THR A 59 -10.92 12.85 15.29
N PRO A 60 -10.28 13.94 14.82
CA PRO A 60 -8.92 13.89 14.31
C PRO A 60 -7.96 13.57 15.47
N MET A 61 -7.53 12.31 15.56
CA MET A 61 -6.63 11.87 16.61
C MET A 61 -5.19 11.98 16.14
N ARG A 62 -4.37 12.74 16.88
CA ARG A 62 -2.96 12.93 16.57
C ARG A 62 -2.13 11.85 17.25
N VAL A 63 -1.69 10.89 16.45
CA VAL A 63 -0.76 9.83 16.87
C VAL A 63 0.69 10.33 16.86
N LEU A 64 1.53 9.76 17.71
CA LEU A 64 2.94 10.07 17.78
C LEU A 64 3.72 9.46 16.61
N SER A 65 4.70 10.23 16.14
CA SER A 65 5.60 9.85 15.06
C SER A 65 7.04 10.06 15.48
N ILE A 66 7.95 9.29 14.88
CA ILE A 66 9.38 9.51 14.94
C ILE A 66 9.89 10.10 13.63
N GLU A 67 11.03 10.77 13.68
CA GLU A 67 11.75 11.19 12.49
C GLU A 67 12.66 10.05 12.01
N LEU A 68 12.57 9.73 10.73
CA LEU A 68 13.43 8.76 10.06
C LEU A 68 14.75 9.42 9.67
N LYS A 69 15.77 8.60 9.40
CA LYS A 69 17.09 9.10 8.97
C LYS A 69 17.06 9.92 7.67
N ASP A 70 16.04 9.70 6.84
CA ASP A 70 15.81 10.42 5.58
C ASP A 70 14.96 11.70 5.76
N GLY A 71 14.63 12.07 7.00
CA GLY A 71 13.84 13.25 7.35
C GLY A 71 12.32 13.06 7.22
N ARG A 72 11.84 11.89 6.74
CA ARG A 72 10.41 11.59 6.74
C ARG A 72 9.91 11.34 8.16
N ARG A 73 8.61 11.58 8.40
CA ARG A 73 7.96 11.20 9.65
C ARG A 73 7.32 9.83 9.50
N ALA A 74 7.46 8.99 10.52
CA ALA A 74 6.81 7.69 10.55
C ALA A 74 6.03 7.49 11.85
N THR A 75 4.81 6.98 11.75
CA THR A 75 3.98 6.66 12.92
C THR A 75 4.65 5.57 13.77
N ALA A 76 4.74 5.78 15.07
CA ALA A 76 5.31 4.81 16.00
C ALA A 76 4.23 3.85 16.50
N VAL A 77 4.33 2.58 16.10
CA VAL A 77 3.40 1.50 16.45
C VAL A 77 4.09 0.53 17.41
N PHE A 78 3.35 -0.01 18.37
CA PHE A 78 3.91 -0.88 19.40
C PHE A 78 3.12 -2.18 19.56
N THR A 79 3.83 -3.25 19.88
CA THR A 79 3.27 -4.57 20.21
C THR A 79 2.79 -4.68 21.65
N ALA A 80 3.19 -3.75 22.53
CA ALA A 80 2.76 -3.70 23.92
C ALA A 80 2.85 -2.26 24.48
N PRO A 81 2.01 -1.89 25.48
CA PRO A 81 2.06 -0.58 26.12
C PRO A 81 3.43 -0.26 26.74
N GLU A 82 4.11 -1.26 27.30
CA GLU A 82 5.42 -1.11 27.93
C GLU A 82 6.49 -0.71 26.91
N ARG A 83 6.37 -1.17 25.66
CA ARG A 83 7.27 -0.77 24.56
C ARG A 83 7.06 0.71 24.20
N MET A 84 5.81 1.17 24.22
CA MET A 84 5.46 2.57 23.98
C MET A 84 5.96 3.48 25.09
N LEU A 85 5.74 3.10 26.35
CA LEU A 85 6.23 3.83 27.52
C LEU A 85 7.76 3.93 27.51
N ALA A 86 8.46 2.85 27.14
CA ALA A 86 9.91 2.89 27.00
C ALA A 86 10.39 3.85 25.89
N ALA A 87 9.59 4.08 24.85
CA ALA A 87 9.95 4.95 23.73
C ALA A 87 9.62 6.42 23.97
N PHE A 88 8.50 6.72 24.66
CA PHE A 88 8.00 8.11 24.80
C PHE A 88 7.85 8.61 26.24
N GLY A 89 8.07 7.75 27.25
CA GLY A 89 7.93 8.11 28.66
C GLY A 89 6.48 8.13 29.16
N GLU A 90 6.33 8.52 30.43
CA GLU A 90 5.03 8.65 31.10
C GLU A 90 4.27 9.90 30.62
N GLY A 91 2.93 9.86 30.73
CA GLY A 91 2.06 11.01 30.42
C GLY A 91 1.57 11.08 28.97
N VAL A 92 2.04 10.18 28.10
CA VAL A 92 1.54 10.02 26.73
C VAL A 92 0.23 9.23 26.73
N GLY A 93 -0.76 9.68 25.98
CA GLY A 93 -2.00 8.93 25.79
C GLY A 93 -1.74 7.64 25.01
N CYS A 94 -2.48 6.58 25.31
CA CYS A 94 -2.33 5.28 24.65
C CYS A 94 -3.62 4.95 23.92
N LEU A 95 -3.51 4.63 22.65
CA LEU A 95 -4.60 4.07 21.86
C LEU A 95 -4.28 2.61 21.54
N ALA A 96 -5.20 1.71 21.92
CA ALA A 96 -5.17 0.30 21.56
C ALA A 96 -6.25 0.00 20.51
N LEU A 97 -5.86 -0.58 19.37
CA LEU A 97 -6.78 -0.94 18.28
C LEU A 97 -6.39 -2.29 17.66
N PRO A 98 -7.36 -3.03 17.08
CA PRO A 98 -7.04 -4.11 16.16
C PRO A 98 -6.17 -3.58 15.02
N GLY A 99 -5.12 -4.32 14.66
CA GLY A 99 -4.12 -3.89 13.69
C GLY A 99 -4.72 -3.42 12.38
N ARG A 100 -5.76 -4.09 11.88
CA ARG A 100 -6.50 -3.69 10.68
C ARG A 100 -7.01 -2.25 10.75
N LYS A 101 -7.70 -1.90 11.84
CA LYS A 101 -8.23 -0.54 12.05
C LYS A 101 -7.11 0.47 12.24
N LEU A 102 -6.04 0.07 12.93
CA LEU A 102 -4.88 0.93 13.14
C LEU A 102 -4.19 1.25 11.81
N PHE A 103 -3.88 0.24 11.01
CA PHE A 103 -3.24 0.40 9.70
C PHE A 103 -4.10 1.21 8.75
N GLU A 104 -5.43 1.00 8.78
CA GLU A 104 -6.37 1.83 8.04
C GLU A 104 -6.22 3.32 8.44
N MET A 105 -6.13 3.62 9.74
CA MET A 105 -6.02 4.99 10.24
C MET A 105 -4.70 5.68 9.86
N ILE A 106 -3.57 4.95 9.82
CA ILE A 106 -2.22 5.53 9.72
C ILE A 106 -1.57 5.40 8.33
N ARG A 107 -2.25 4.78 7.36
CA ARG A 107 -1.71 4.43 6.03
C ARG A 107 -1.18 5.57 5.16
N ALA A 108 -1.43 6.83 5.52
CA ALA A 108 -1.00 7.98 4.73
C ALA A 108 0.52 8.21 4.80
N ASP A 109 1.14 7.83 5.92
CA ASP A 109 2.56 8.01 6.19
C ASP A 109 3.21 6.65 6.50
N PRO A 110 4.55 6.53 6.40
CA PRO A 110 5.26 5.35 6.88
C PRO A 110 4.98 5.05 8.36
N ALA A 111 5.22 3.81 8.78
CA ALA A 111 5.10 3.42 10.18
C ALA A 111 6.26 2.50 10.60
N VAL A 112 6.67 2.63 11.86
CA VAL A 112 7.70 1.78 12.48
C VAL A 112 7.09 1.02 13.64
N LEU A 113 7.23 -0.31 13.62
CA LEU A 113 6.95 -1.17 14.75
C LEU A 113 8.09 -1.14 15.75
N ASN A 114 7.78 -0.86 17.02
CA ASN A 114 8.69 -0.86 18.15
C ASN A 114 9.96 -0.03 17.91
N PRO A 115 9.85 1.27 17.54
CA PRO A 115 11.01 2.11 17.31
C PRO A 115 11.93 2.14 18.54
N GLY A 116 13.24 2.03 18.31
CA GLY A 116 14.26 1.98 19.36
C GLY A 116 14.44 0.62 20.03
N GLN A 117 13.64 -0.40 19.67
CA GLN A 117 13.82 -1.77 20.17
C GLN A 117 14.71 -2.61 19.23
N PRO A 118 15.32 -3.72 19.72
CA PRO A 118 16.16 -4.60 18.89
C PRO A 118 15.44 -5.30 17.73
N TYR A 119 14.11 -5.42 17.79
CA TYR A 119 13.29 -6.00 16.73
C TYR A 119 12.15 -5.05 16.38
N GLY A 120 11.98 -4.81 15.08
CA GLY A 120 10.97 -3.91 14.54
C GLY A 120 10.78 -4.13 13.04
N VAL A 121 9.78 -3.46 12.48
CA VAL A 121 9.45 -3.50 11.06
C VAL A 121 9.15 -2.07 10.61
N MET A 122 9.66 -1.69 9.44
CA MET A 122 9.25 -0.48 8.75
C MET A 122 8.21 -0.83 7.70
N TRP A 123 7.09 -0.14 7.71
CA TRP A 123 6.08 -0.23 6.66
C TRP A 123 5.99 1.08 5.91
N GLU A 124 6.09 0.99 4.59
CA GLU A 124 5.69 2.07 3.69
C GLU A 124 4.16 2.10 3.55
N PRO A 125 3.56 3.23 3.12
CA PRO A 125 2.11 3.38 2.93
C PRO A 125 1.44 2.20 2.21
N ALA A 126 2.02 1.72 1.11
CA ALA A 126 1.49 0.59 0.35
C ALA A 126 1.44 -0.72 1.16
N SER A 127 2.42 -0.95 2.06
CA SER A 127 2.42 -2.11 2.96
C SER A 127 1.32 -2.00 4.02
N LEU A 128 1.07 -0.79 4.53
CA LEU A 128 0.00 -0.53 5.50
C LEU A 128 -1.39 -0.72 4.88
N GLU A 129 -1.58 -0.27 3.64
CA GLU A 129 -2.82 -0.57 2.90
C GLU A 129 -3.04 -2.07 2.77
N ALA A 130 -2.02 -2.84 2.39
CA ALA A 130 -2.13 -4.30 2.29
C ALA A 130 -2.47 -4.95 3.64
N LEU A 131 -1.84 -4.52 4.74
CA LEU A 131 -2.12 -5.04 6.09
C LEU A 131 -3.51 -4.64 6.60
N ALA A 132 -4.02 -3.47 6.21
CA ALA A 132 -5.40 -3.07 6.46
C ALA A 132 -6.42 -3.95 5.70
N GLY A 133 -5.96 -4.82 4.79
CA GLY A 133 -6.82 -5.54 3.85
C GLY A 133 -7.46 -4.61 2.84
N LEU A 134 -6.87 -3.41 2.66
CA LEU A 134 -7.22 -2.56 1.56
C LEU A 134 -6.61 -3.18 0.29
N PRO A 135 -7.30 -3.06 -0.84
CA PRO A 135 -6.83 -3.59 -2.11
C PRO A 135 -5.48 -2.95 -2.45
N ALA A 136 -4.49 -3.79 -2.75
CA ALA A 136 -3.11 -3.37 -2.94
C ALA A 136 -3.02 -2.25 -3.99
N ARG A 137 -2.64 -1.04 -3.56
CA ARG A 137 -2.26 0.04 -4.44
C ARG A 137 -0.82 -0.21 -4.86
N ARG A 138 -0.59 -0.99 -5.93
CA ARG A 138 0.63 -0.77 -6.69
C ARG A 138 0.43 0.54 -7.45
N LEU A 139 0.98 1.61 -6.92
CA LEU A 139 1.44 2.72 -7.73
C LEU A 139 2.81 2.25 -8.23
N VAL A 140 2.89 1.73 -9.45
CA VAL A 140 4.11 2.03 -10.20
C VAL A 140 4.01 3.52 -10.44
N GLU A 141 4.82 4.28 -9.71
CA GLU A 141 5.01 5.69 -10.04
C GLU A 141 5.39 5.72 -11.53
N PRO A 142 4.82 6.63 -12.34
CA PRO A 142 5.32 6.84 -13.68
C PRO A 142 6.74 7.41 -13.54
N THR A 143 7.73 6.53 -13.45
CA THR A 143 9.09 6.93 -13.76
C THR A 143 9.02 7.39 -15.21
N ALA A 144 9.37 8.66 -15.41
CA ALA A 144 9.71 9.19 -16.72
C ALA A 144 10.54 8.14 -17.47
N ALA A 145 10.27 8.00 -18.77
CA ALA A 145 10.86 7.02 -19.67
C ALA A 145 12.29 6.59 -19.23
N PRO A 146 12.58 5.27 -19.13
CA PRO A 146 13.82 4.79 -18.55
C PRO A 146 15.03 5.49 -19.16
N GLN A 147 15.74 6.29 -18.36
CA GLN A 147 17.12 6.60 -18.68
C GLN A 147 17.95 5.39 -18.26
N PRO A 148 18.67 4.73 -19.18
CA PRO A 148 19.55 3.63 -18.80
C PRO A 148 20.57 4.14 -17.80
N ALA A 149 20.64 3.50 -16.64
CA ALA A 149 21.70 3.74 -15.67
C ALA A 149 23.07 3.47 -16.34
N PRO A 150 24.08 4.32 -16.11
CA PRO A 150 25.43 4.04 -16.60
C PRO A 150 25.98 2.85 -15.80
N GLY A 151 26.02 1.68 -16.44
CA GLY A 151 26.59 0.47 -15.82
C GLY A 151 25.79 -0.84 -15.96
N GLY A 152 24.95 -1.00 -16.99
CA GLY A 152 24.68 -2.32 -17.61
C GLY A 152 24.09 -3.43 -16.73
N GLN A 153 23.52 -3.13 -15.56
CA GLN A 153 22.69 -4.09 -14.85
C GLN A 153 21.30 -4.02 -15.46
N GLN A 154 20.96 -5.02 -16.29
CA GLN A 154 19.61 -5.18 -16.81
C GLN A 154 18.67 -5.35 -15.60
N GLU A 155 17.75 -4.41 -15.42
CA GLU A 155 16.63 -4.57 -14.51
C GLU A 155 15.89 -5.87 -14.87
N PRO A 156 15.39 -6.64 -13.88
CA PRO A 156 14.72 -7.90 -14.15
C PRO A 156 13.52 -7.66 -15.07
N GLN A 157 13.64 -8.13 -16.31
CA GLN A 157 12.61 -8.00 -17.34
C GLN A 157 11.37 -8.75 -16.90
N VAL A 158 10.29 -8.02 -16.61
CA VAL A 158 8.96 -8.63 -16.40
C VAL A 158 8.45 -9.14 -17.75
N LEU A 159 8.04 -10.40 -17.79
CA LEU A 159 7.42 -10.99 -18.98
C LEU A 159 5.91 -10.85 -18.87
N LEU A 160 5.32 -10.13 -19.82
CA LEU A 160 3.87 -9.98 -19.94
C LEU A 160 3.36 -10.90 -21.05
N GLY A 161 2.27 -11.63 -20.77
CA GLY A 161 1.62 -12.49 -21.75
C GLY A 161 0.11 -12.51 -21.58
N ALA A 162 -0.61 -12.71 -22.68
CA ALA A 162 -2.04 -13.02 -22.59
C ALA A 162 -2.23 -14.35 -21.82
N PRO A 163 -3.24 -14.47 -20.95
CA PRO A 163 -3.56 -15.75 -20.35
C PRO A 163 -3.98 -16.75 -21.43
N ALA A 164 -3.62 -18.02 -21.25
CA ALA A 164 -3.96 -19.10 -22.19
C ALA A 164 -5.49 -19.32 -22.28
N GLU A 165 -6.20 -19.06 -21.19
CA GLU A 165 -7.66 -19.10 -21.11
C GLU A 165 -8.19 -17.70 -20.80
N VAL A 166 -9.31 -17.32 -21.43
CA VAL A 166 -9.96 -16.03 -21.22
C VAL A 166 -10.71 -16.05 -19.88
N PRO A 167 -10.30 -15.23 -18.88
CA PRO A 167 -10.92 -15.24 -17.56
C PRO A 167 -12.22 -14.42 -17.59
N THR A 168 -13.28 -15.00 -18.16
CA THR A 168 -14.52 -14.31 -18.56
C THR A 168 -15.18 -13.54 -17.41
N GLU A 169 -15.30 -14.16 -16.22
CA GLU A 169 -15.93 -13.52 -15.05
C GLU A 169 -15.12 -12.35 -14.52
N LEU A 170 -13.79 -12.50 -14.45
CA LEU A 170 -12.87 -11.43 -14.05
C LEU A 170 -12.93 -10.27 -15.04
N MET A 171 -12.90 -10.55 -16.34
CA MET A 171 -13.00 -9.51 -17.38
C MET A 171 -14.34 -8.77 -17.30
N ALA A 172 -15.45 -9.48 -17.16
CA ALA A 172 -16.76 -8.87 -17.00
C ALA A 172 -16.82 -7.98 -15.75
N ARG A 173 -16.24 -8.43 -14.63
CA ARG A 173 -16.18 -7.65 -13.39
C ARG A 173 -15.35 -6.39 -13.54
N LEU A 174 -14.13 -6.51 -14.08
CA LEU A 174 -13.24 -5.36 -14.30
C LEU A 174 -13.86 -4.36 -15.26
N LYS A 175 -14.49 -4.83 -16.34
CA LYS A 175 -15.24 -3.98 -17.27
C LYS A 175 -16.35 -3.22 -16.56
N ALA A 176 -17.17 -3.89 -15.75
CA ALA A 176 -18.25 -3.23 -15.01
C ALA A 176 -17.76 -2.17 -14.02
N LEU A 177 -16.56 -2.34 -13.45
CA LEU A 177 -15.94 -1.35 -12.54
C LEU A 177 -15.31 -0.17 -13.29
N LEU A 178 -14.70 -0.41 -14.45
CA LEU A 178 -13.92 0.58 -15.18
C LEU A 178 -14.73 1.35 -16.23
N ASP A 179 -15.67 0.69 -16.91
CA ASP A 179 -16.45 1.33 -17.98
C ASP A 179 -17.18 2.61 -17.56
N PRO A 180 -17.81 2.69 -16.36
CA PRO A 180 -18.51 3.88 -15.91
C PRO A 180 -17.60 5.08 -15.61
N LEU A 181 -16.29 4.87 -15.49
CA LEU A 181 -15.34 5.91 -15.11
C LEU A 181 -14.93 6.71 -16.37
N PRO A 182 -15.32 7.99 -16.50
CA PRO A 182 -15.08 8.78 -17.70
C PRO A 182 -13.60 9.08 -17.95
N GLN A 183 -12.76 8.99 -16.90
CA GLN A 183 -11.31 9.12 -17.03
C GLN A 183 -10.64 7.89 -17.63
N VAL A 184 -11.29 6.72 -17.64
CA VAL A 184 -10.69 5.50 -18.19
C VAL A 184 -10.82 5.52 -19.71
N ARG A 185 -9.69 5.48 -20.40
CA ARG A 185 -9.59 5.53 -21.86
C ARG A 185 -9.38 4.16 -22.47
N ALA A 186 -8.63 3.30 -21.83
CA ALA A 186 -8.42 1.92 -22.27
C ALA A 186 -7.96 1.08 -21.09
N ALA A 187 -8.16 -0.24 -21.16
CA ALA A 187 -7.57 -1.14 -20.18
C ALA A 187 -7.29 -2.52 -20.79
N TRP A 188 -6.17 -3.14 -20.38
CA TRP A 188 -5.76 -4.48 -20.79
C TRP A 188 -5.39 -5.34 -19.59
N LEU A 189 -5.69 -6.63 -19.67
CA LEU A 189 -5.38 -7.63 -18.66
C LEU A 189 -4.40 -8.66 -19.22
N ALA A 190 -3.22 -8.76 -18.60
CA ALA A 190 -2.20 -9.75 -18.89
C ALA A 190 -1.87 -10.58 -17.65
N LEU A 191 -1.11 -11.65 -17.86
CA LEU A 191 -0.33 -12.27 -16.80
C LEU A 191 1.07 -11.69 -16.81
N ALA A 192 1.56 -11.37 -15.63
CA ALA A 192 2.94 -11.00 -15.42
C ALA A 192 3.71 -12.13 -14.76
N TYR A 193 4.91 -12.39 -15.29
CA TYR A 193 5.87 -13.34 -14.78
C TYR A 193 7.18 -12.62 -14.45
N TRP A 194 7.61 -12.79 -13.22
CA TRP A 194 8.90 -12.29 -12.75
C TRP A 194 9.88 -13.46 -12.70
N PRO A 195 11.11 -13.29 -13.23
CA PRO A 195 12.15 -14.29 -13.07
C PRO A 195 12.35 -14.65 -11.59
N GLY A 196 12.24 -15.94 -11.28
CA GLY A 196 12.37 -16.45 -9.90
C GLY A 196 11.09 -16.43 -9.06
N ALA A 197 9.97 -15.87 -9.58
CA ALA A 197 8.68 -16.01 -8.92
C ALA A 197 8.07 -17.39 -9.17
N THR A 198 7.47 -17.98 -8.12
CA THR A 198 6.78 -19.27 -8.20
C THR A 198 5.38 -19.16 -8.78
N ASN A 199 4.79 -17.95 -8.82
CA ASN A 199 3.42 -17.70 -9.26
C ASN A 199 3.35 -16.52 -10.23
N THR A 200 2.38 -16.57 -11.15
CA THR A 200 2.00 -15.44 -12.00
C THR A 200 0.95 -14.59 -11.29
N VAL A 201 0.93 -13.29 -11.59
CA VAL A 201 -0.12 -12.38 -11.10
C VAL A 201 -0.84 -11.75 -12.28
N TRP A 202 -2.07 -11.29 -12.06
CA TRP A 202 -2.77 -10.45 -13.03
C TRP A 202 -2.12 -9.08 -13.11
N HIS A 203 -1.90 -8.60 -14.32
CA HIS A 203 -1.39 -7.27 -14.60
C HIS A 203 -2.47 -6.49 -15.37
N LEU A 204 -3.01 -5.46 -14.74
CA LEU A 204 -4.05 -4.61 -15.30
C LEU A 204 -3.45 -3.24 -15.63
N ASP A 205 -3.24 -3.00 -16.91
CA ASP A 205 -2.83 -1.70 -17.43
C ASP A 205 -4.08 -0.88 -17.72
N VAL A 206 -4.23 0.28 -17.06
CA VAL A 206 -5.32 1.22 -17.29
C VAL A 206 -4.76 2.54 -17.80
N ARG A 207 -5.20 2.95 -18.98
CA ARG A 207 -4.92 4.28 -19.53
C ARG A 207 -5.99 5.23 -19.03
N CYS A 208 -5.59 6.30 -18.36
CA CYS A 208 -6.53 7.28 -17.84
C CYS A 208 -6.03 8.72 -17.87
N ASP A 209 -6.93 9.67 -18.06
CA ASP A 209 -6.66 11.09 -17.93
C ASP A 209 -7.12 11.65 -16.57
N GLY A 210 -6.28 12.48 -15.95
CA GLY A 210 -6.63 13.14 -14.70
C GLY A 210 -6.58 12.21 -13.49
N ASP A 211 -7.56 12.32 -12.59
CA ASP A 211 -7.52 11.68 -11.27
C ASP A 211 -7.74 10.16 -11.32
N ALA A 212 -6.75 9.46 -10.77
CA ALA A 212 -6.68 8.02 -10.63
C ALA A 212 -7.47 7.45 -9.43
N GLU A 213 -7.83 8.29 -8.44
CA GLU A 213 -8.45 7.82 -7.20
C GLU A 213 -9.79 7.09 -7.42
N PRO A 214 -10.70 7.52 -8.32
CA PRO A 214 -11.94 6.78 -8.58
C PRO A 214 -11.71 5.40 -9.18
N ILE A 215 -10.64 5.20 -9.96
CA ILE A 215 -10.25 3.89 -10.51
C ILE A 215 -9.83 2.96 -9.38
N ARG A 216 -8.98 3.46 -8.48
CA ARG A 216 -8.50 2.71 -7.32
C ARG A 216 -9.63 2.35 -6.37
N ARG A 217 -10.52 3.30 -6.10
CA ARG A 217 -11.73 3.06 -5.29
C ARG A 217 -12.64 2.02 -5.92
N ALA A 218 -12.88 2.09 -7.23
CA ALA A 218 -13.76 1.14 -7.92
C ALA A 218 -13.21 -0.29 -7.83
N LEU A 219 -11.93 -0.46 -8.20
CA LEU A 219 -11.24 -1.75 -8.10
C LEU A 219 -11.15 -2.26 -6.66
N GLY A 220 -11.16 -1.33 -5.70
CA GLY A 220 -11.08 -1.66 -4.29
C GLY A 220 -12.38 -1.90 -3.56
N SER A 221 -13.50 -1.55 -4.17
CA SER A 221 -14.81 -1.57 -3.50
C SER A 221 -15.36 -2.98 -3.29
N SER A 222 -14.80 -4.00 -3.96
CA SER A 222 -15.36 -5.34 -3.97
C SER A 222 -14.35 -6.39 -4.43
N PRO A 223 -14.41 -7.63 -3.90
CA PRO A 223 -13.54 -8.71 -4.35
C PRO A 223 -13.72 -9.02 -5.84
N LEU A 224 -12.62 -9.41 -6.47
CA LEU A 224 -12.60 -9.89 -7.85
C LEU A 224 -12.72 -11.41 -7.87
N PRO A 225 -13.41 -12.00 -8.86
CA PRO A 225 -13.57 -13.46 -8.98
C PRO A 225 -12.29 -14.10 -9.51
N THR A 226 -11.25 -14.11 -8.69
CA THR A 226 -9.96 -14.75 -9.00
C THR A 226 -9.19 -15.10 -7.72
N ASP A 227 -8.43 -16.17 -7.79
CA ASP A 227 -7.45 -16.62 -6.79
C ASP A 227 -6.07 -15.96 -6.95
N ARG A 228 -5.80 -15.32 -8.10
CA ARG A 228 -4.54 -14.64 -8.38
C ARG A 228 -4.59 -13.19 -7.93
N LYS A 229 -3.45 -12.70 -7.45
CA LYS A 229 -3.28 -11.28 -7.12
C LYS A 229 -3.43 -10.41 -8.37
N LEU A 230 -3.98 -9.22 -8.20
CA LEU A 230 -4.05 -8.18 -9.24
C LEU A 230 -3.07 -7.06 -8.95
N GLU A 231 -2.23 -6.76 -9.93
CA GLU A 231 -1.39 -5.58 -10.01
C GLU A 231 -2.04 -4.57 -10.95
N LEU A 232 -2.13 -3.32 -10.52
CA LEU A 232 -2.67 -2.21 -11.30
C LEU A 232 -1.53 -1.29 -11.74
N ILE A 233 -1.43 -1.02 -13.04
CA ILE A 233 -0.60 0.06 -13.58
C ILE A 233 -1.52 1.14 -14.15
N LEU A 234 -1.23 2.39 -13.81
CA LEU A 234 -1.94 3.55 -14.35
C LEU A 234 -1.00 4.33 -15.24
N ASN A 235 -1.42 4.56 -16.47
CA ASN A 235 -0.64 5.28 -17.47
C ASN A 235 -1.48 6.40 -18.10
N ALA A 236 -0.79 7.41 -18.63
CA ALA A 236 -1.45 8.44 -19.43
C ALA A 236 -2.07 7.83 -20.71
N PRO A 237 -3.12 8.43 -21.29
CA PRO A 237 -3.69 7.96 -22.55
C PRO A 237 -2.73 8.18 -23.72
N GLY A 238 -2.84 7.34 -24.74
CA GLY A 238 -1.99 7.36 -25.94
C GLY A 238 -0.83 6.36 -25.85
N GLY A 239 -0.02 6.30 -26.92
CA GLY A 239 1.03 5.29 -27.08
C GLY A 239 0.54 3.99 -27.70
N GLU A 240 1.36 2.96 -27.64
CA GLU A 240 0.99 1.60 -28.07
C GLU A 240 -0.04 0.98 -27.12
N ASP A 241 -0.83 0.06 -27.66
CA ASP A 241 -1.80 -0.71 -26.89
C ASP A 241 -1.09 -1.50 -25.77
N GLY A 242 -1.79 -1.67 -24.65
CA GLY A 242 -1.31 -2.51 -23.57
C GLY A 242 -1.24 -3.98 -23.97
N VAL A 243 -0.41 -4.75 -23.26
CA VAL A 243 -0.26 -6.19 -23.50
C VAL A 243 -1.44 -6.95 -22.90
N GLY A 244 -1.94 -7.96 -23.61
CA GLY A 244 -2.95 -8.91 -23.10
C GLY A 244 -4.35 -8.68 -23.67
N LEU A 245 -5.36 -9.10 -22.91
CA LEU A 245 -6.76 -9.07 -23.34
C LEU A 245 -7.39 -7.70 -23.06
N PRO A 246 -8.05 -7.05 -24.03
CA PRO A 246 -8.70 -5.76 -23.80
C PRO A 246 -9.91 -5.90 -22.88
N VAL A 247 -9.94 -5.13 -21.80
CA VAL A 247 -11.04 -5.04 -20.84
C VAL A 247 -11.95 -3.85 -21.17
N VAL A 248 -11.34 -2.70 -21.47
CA VAL A 248 -12.01 -1.48 -21.93
C VAL A 248 -11.41 -1.09 -23.27
N ALA A 249 -12.25 -1.03 -24.31
CA ALA A 249 -11.83 -0.60 -25.65
C ALA A 249 -11.34 0.85 -25.64
N VAL A 250 -10.39 1.18 -26.52
CA VAL A 250 -9.78 2.52 -26.61
C VAL A 250 -10.85 3.59 -26.90
N ARG A 251 -10.93 4.60 -26.03
CA ARG A 251 -11.82 5.76 -26.12
C ARG A 251 -11.00 7.01 -26.43
N ALA A 252 -11.53 7.90 -27.27
CA ALA A 252 -10.88 9.19 -27.56
C ALA A 252 -10.74 10.04 -26.27
N ALA A 253 -9.66 10.82 -26.18
CA ALA A 253 -9.44 11.74 -25.06
C ALA A 253 -10.56 12.80 -24.98
N GLY A 254 -11.04 13.08 -23.77
CA GLY A 254 -12.05 14.10 -23.53
C GLY A 254 -11.47 15.49 -23.83
N LYS A 255 -12.18 16.31 -24.61
CA LYS A 255 -11.80 17.71 -24.79
C LYS A 255 -11.90 18.41 -23.43
N GLY A 256 -10.76 18.63 -22.78
CA GLY A 256 -10.70 19.43 -21.56
C GLY A 256 -11.38 20.78 -21.80
N LYS A 257 -12.29 21.17 -20.88
CA LYS A 257 -12.90 22.50 -20.88
C LYS A 257 -11.79 23.54 -20.74
N LYS A 258 -11.25 24.03 -21.87
CA LYS A 258 -10.45 25.25 -21.88
C LYS A 258 -11.34 26.36 -21.32
N GLY A 259 -10.85 27.02 -20.27
CA GLY A 259 -11.56 28.05 -19.53
C GLY A 259 -12.13 29.10 -20.47
N LEU A 260 -13.43 29.34 -20.31
CA LEU A 260 -14.13 30.49 -20.85
C LEU A 260 -13.74 31.72 -20.00
N MET A 261 -12.52 32.21 -20.16
CA MET A 261 -12.04 33.47 -19.61
C MET A 261 -11.18 34.12 -20.70
N GLY A 262 -11.84 34.90 -21.55
CA GLY A 262 -11.16 35.55 -22.67
C GLY A 262 -12.12 36.25 -23.62
N ARG A 263 -12.99 37.12 -23.09
CA ARG A 263 -13.61 38.20 -23.90
C ARG A 263 -14.23 39.29 -23.02
N LEU A 264 -13.37 39.99 -22.29
CA LEU A 264 -13.59 41.37 -21.89
C LEU A 264 -12.30 42.08 -22.26
N PHE A 265 -12.28 42.74 -23.42
CA PHE A 265 -11.45 43.87 -23.82
C PHE A 265 -11.35 43.91 -25.36
N GLY A 266 -11.89 44.96 -25.97
CA GLY A 266 -11.48 45.47 -27.27
C GLY A 266 -12.58 45.54 -28.33
N GLY A 267 -13.06 46.77 -28.61
CA GLY A 267 -13.78 47.14 -29.83
C GLY A 267 -15.11 47.83 -29.58
#